data_AF-F6LXX8-F1
#
_entry.id   AF-F6LXX8-F1
#
_cell.length_a   1.000
_cell.length_b   1.000
_cell.length_c   1.000
_cell.angle_alpha   90.00
_cell.angle_beta   90.00
_cell.angle_gamma   90.00
#
_symmetry.space_group_name_H-M   'P 1'
#
loop_
_entity.id
_entity.type
_entity.pdbx_description
1 polymer ?
#
loop_
_entity_poly.entity_id
_entity_poly.type
_entity_poly.pdbx_seq_one_letter_code
_entity_poly.pdbx_strand_id
1 'polypeptide(L)'
;SSMTNAWYTGQWDITQMTHPLSCLILTSAIAMKLGLAPFHFWFPEVLQGSPLTTGLLLSTVMKFPPITLLLMTSHSLNPTLLTIMAILSAALGGWMG
;
A
#
# COMPACT_ATOMS: atom_id res chain seq x y z
N SER A 1 -6.49 -10.44 -4.59
CA SER A 1 -7.52 -9.75 -3.77
C SER A 1 -8.87 -9.73 -4.48
N SER A 2 -8.97 -9.24 -5.73
CA SER A 2 -10.23 -9.27 -6.49
C SER A 2 -10.71 -10.68 -6.82
N MET A 3 -9.83 -11.55 -7.32
CA MET A 3 -10.18 -12.97 -7.59
C MET A 3 -10.68 -13.69 -6.33
N THR A 4 -10.03 -13.48 -5.19
CA THR A 4 -10.46 -14.07 -3.93
C THR A 4 -11.80 -13.50 -3.47
N ASN A 5 -12.04 -12.19 -3.64
CA ASN A 5 -13.34 -11.58 -3.34
C ASN A 5 -14.44 -12.17 -4.24
N ALA A 6 -14.23 -12.17 -5.56
CA ALA A 6 -15.19 -12.68 -6.53
C ALA A 6 -15.50 -14.17 -6.33
N TRP A 7 -14.53 -14.98 -5.89
CA TRP A 7 -14.78 -16.37 -5.55
C TRP A 7 -15.78 -16.53 -4.39
N TYR A 8 -15.72 -15.66 -3.38
CA TYR A 8 -16.61 -15.73 -2.22
C TYR A 8 -17.94 -14.99 -2.41
N THR A 9 -17.97 -13.92 -3.21
CA THR A 9 -19.11 -12.99 -3.28
C THR A 9 -19.73 -12.87 -4.66
N GLY A 10 -19.07 -13.41 -5.70
CA GLY A 10 -19.45 -13.24 -7.10
C GLY A 10 -19.19 -11.84 -7.67
N GLN A 11 -18.66 -10.90 -6.87
CA GLN A 11 -18.46 -9.50 -7.26
C GLN A 11 -17.01 -9.24 -7.69
N TRP A 12 -16.85 -8.67 -8.89
CA TRP A 12 -15.57 -8.27 -9.46
C TRP A 12 -15.27 -6.77 -9.32
N ASP A 13 -16.26 -5.99 -8.89
CA ASP A 13 -16.10 -4.55 -8.69
C ASP A 13 -15.07 -4.28 -7.57
N ILE A 14 -14.05 -3.48 -7.89
CA ILE A 14 -12.98 -3.13 -6.95
C ILE A 14 -13.49 -2.29 -5.77
N THR A 15 -14.59 -1.56 -5.97
CA THR A 15 -15.25 -0.79 -4.91
C THR A 15 -16.13 -1.67 -4.02
N GLN A 16 -16.28 -2.96 -4.31
CA GLN A 16 -17.11 -3.91 -3.53
C GLN A 16 -16.27 -5.04 -2.95
N MET A 17 -15.18 -4.67 -2.29
CA MET A 17 -14.31 -5.59 -1.55
C MET A 17 -14.92 -5.86 -0.17
N THR A 18 -15.51 -7.02 0.04
CA THR A 18 -16.23 -7.34 1.30
C THR A 18 -15.65 -8.54 2.02
N HIS A 19 -14.90 -9.40 1.33
CA HIS A 19 -14.28 -10.56 1.97
C HIS A 19 -13.03 -10.16 2.79
N PRO A 20 -12.95 -10.48 4.09
CA PRO A 20 -11.91 -9.97 4.99
C PRO A 20 -10.49 -10.36 4.58
N LEU A 21 -10.27 -11.60 4.11
CA LEU A 21 -8.95 -12.00 3.59
C LEU A 21 -8.57 -11.20 2.34
N SER A 22 -9.55 -10.86 1.49
CA SER A 22 -9.31 -10.09 0.28
C SER A 22 -8.92 -8.65 0.60
N CYS A 23 -9.56 -8.05 1.61
CA CYS A 23 -9.21 -6.72 2.13
C CYS A 23 -7.82 -6.71 2.79
N LEU A 24 -7.47 -7.74 3.56
CA LEU A 24 -6.13 -7.87 4.15
C LEU A 24 -5.04 -8.01 3.09
N ILE A 25 -5.26 -8.86 2.07
CA ILE A 25 -4.33 -9.01 0.92
C ILE A 25 -4.20 -7.69 0.15
N LEU A 26 -5.31 -6.96 -0.05
CA LEU A 26 -5.27 -5.66 -0.73
C LEU A 26 -4.48 -4.65 0.10
N THR A 27 -4.71 -4.61 1.41
CA THR A 27 -4.02 -3.70 2.33
C THR A 27 -2.52 -3.97 2.33
N SER A 28 -2.10 -5.24 2.44
CA SER A 28 -0.68 -5.60 2.44
C SER A 28 -0.01 -5.31 1.10
N ALA A 29 -0.69 -5.57 -0.02
CA ALA A 29 -0.17 -5.26 -1.36
C ALA A 29 0.04 -3.75 -1.57
N ILE A 30 -0.92 -2.92 -1.13
CA ILE A 30 -0.79 -1.45 -1.19
C ILE A 30 0.34 -0.98 -0.27
N ALA A 31 0.43 -1.51 0.97
CA ALA A 31 1.47 -1.16 1.92
C ALA A 31 2.88 -1.49 1.38
N MET A 32 3.07 -2.64 0.76
CA MET A 32 4.33 -3.04 0.14
C MET A 32 4.71 -2.10 -1.01
N LYS A 33 3.76 -1.77 -1.89
CA LYS A 33 3.99 -0.90 -3.05
C LYS A 33 4.25 0.56 -2.66
N LEU A 34 3.63 1.04 -1.58
CA LEU A 34 3.91 2.35 -1.00
C LEU A 34 5.18 2.37 -0.15
N GLY A 35 5.74 1.22 0.24
CA GLY A 35 6.88 1.15 1.14
C GLY A 35 6.53 1.58 2.56
N LEU A 36 5.33 1.27 3.04
CA LEU A 36 4.95 1.46 4.45
C LEU A 36 5.63 0.40 5.33
N ALA A 37 5.89 0.73 6.59
CA ALA A 37 6.36 -0.24 7.57
C ALA A 37 5.32 -1.36 7.79
N PRO A 38 5.74 -2.64 7.88
CA PRO A 38 7.13 -3.14 7.94
C PRO A 38 7.79 -3.42 6.57
N PHE A 39 7.14 -3.13 5.44
CA PHE A 39 7.60 -3.45 4.08
C PHE A 39 8.51 -2.39 3.42
N HIS A 40 8.98 -1.41 4.19
CA HIS A 40 9.72 -0.25 3.70
C HIS A 40 11.17 -0.55 3.25
N PHE A 41 11.75 -1.70 3.61
CA PHE A 41 13.19 -1.99 3.45
C PHE A 41 13.70 -1.94 2.00
N TRP A 42 12.86 -2.22 1.00
CA TRP A 42 13.28 -2.14 -0.40
C TRP A 42 13.54 -0.70 -0.87
N PHE A 43 12.88 0.29 -0.25
CA PHE A 43 12.82 1.64 -0.79
C PHE A 43 14.14 2.42 -0.64
N PRO A 44 14.82 2.44 0.53
CA PRO A 44 16.10 3.15 0.68
C PRO A 44 17.21 2.62 -0.26
N GLU A 45 17.34 1.30 -0.37
CA GLU A 45 18.39 0.66 -1.20
C GLU A 45 18.18 0.96 -2.69
N VAL A 46 16.92 0.85 -3.17
CA VAL A 46 16.59 1.16 -4.57
C VAL A 46 16.80 2.65 -4.85
N LEU A 47 16.47 3.53 -3.92
CA LEU A 47 16.66 4.97 -4.09
C LEU A 47 18.16 5.33 -4.15
N GLN A 48 18.99 4.73 -3.29
CA GLN A 48 20.45 4.93 -3.27
C GLN A 48 21.15 4.38 -4.53
N GLY A 49 20.68 3.24 -5.05
CA GLY A 49 21.26 2.59 -6.23
C GLY A 49 20.81 3.15 -7.58
N SER A 50 19.88 4.11 -7.62
CA SER A 50 19.27 4.61 -8.84
C SER A 50 19.71 6.04 -9.20
N PRO A 51 19.74 6.43 -10.48
CA PRO A 51 20.00 7.82 -10.86
C PRO A 51 18.95 8.78 -10.30
N LEU A 52 19.30 10.06 -10.16
CA LEU A 52 18.43 11.06 -9.53
C LEU A 52 17.05 11.16 -10.20
N THR A 53 16.99 11.08 -11.53
CA THR A 53 15.75 11.14 -12.30
C THR A 53 14.81 9.97 -11.99
N THR A 54 15.36 8.76 -11.87
CA THR A 54 14.54 7.58 -11.52
C THR A 54 14.13 7.61 -10.05
N GLY A 55 15.00 8.05 -9.14
CA GLY A 55 14.67 8.22 -7.73
C GLY A 55 13.55 9.26 -7.51
N LEU A 56 13.56 10.35 -8.29
CA LEU A 56 12.50 11.35 -8.27
C LEU A 56 11.17 10.76 -8.76
N LEU A 57 11.17 10.04 -9.90
CA LEU A 57 9.96 9.39 -10.42
C LEU A 57 9.41 8.32 -9.45
N LEU A 58 10.30 7.56 -8.81
CA LEU A 58 9.95 6.52 -7.84
C LEU A 58 9.34 7.11 -6.56
N SER A 59 9.88 8.23 -6.08
CA SER A 59 9.39 8.91 -4.86
C SER A 59 8.12 9.72 -5.08
N THR A 60 7.77 10.06 -6.34
CA THR A 60 6.60 10.89 -6.66
C THR A 60 5.55 10.13 -7.48
N VAL A 61 5.77 9.97 -8.79
CA VAL A 61 4.80 9.45 -9.76
C VAL A 61 4.36 8.02 -9.41
N MET A 62 5.31 7.17 -9.00
CA MET A 62 5.00 5.76 -8.70
C MET A 62 4.17 5.57 -7.42
N LYS A 63 4.04 6.60 -6.57
CA LYS A 63 3.15 6.60 -5.40
C LYS A 63 1.69 6.86 -5.78
N PHE A 64 1.42 7.49 -6.92
CA PHE A 64 0.06 7.88 -7.31
C PHE A 64 -0.89 6.69 -7.53
N PRO A 65 -0.56 5.65 -8.32
CA PRO A 65 -1.50 4.54 -8.56
C PRO A 65 -1.88 3.75 -7.29
N PRO A 66 -0.96 3.44 -6.36
CA PRO A 66 -1.33 2.81 -5.09
C PRO A 66 -2.19 3.71 -4.20
N ILE A 67 -1.96 5.03 -4.19
CA ILE A 67 -2.79 5.99 -3.43
C ILE A 67 -4.20 6.04 -4.00
N THR A 68 -4.37 6.06 -5.33
CA THR A 68 -5.71 6.06 -5.95
C THR A 68 -6.48 4.79 -5.58
N LEU A 69 -5.82 3.63 -5.59
CA LEU A 69 -6.46 2.38 -5.17
C LEU A 69 -6.85 2.41 -3.69
N LEU A 70 -5.96 2.89 -2.81
CA LEU A 70 -6.25 3.04 -1.38
C LEU A 70 -7.49 3.90 -1.15
N LEU A 71 -7.62 5.01 -1.88
CA LEU A 71 -8.78 5.91 -1.78
C LEU A 71 -10.07 5.25 -2.28
N MET A 72 -10.04 4.62 -3.45
CA MET A 72 -11.21 3.95 -4.03
C MET A 72 -11.74 2.83 -3.14
N THR A 73 -10.86 2.11 -2.45
CA THR A 73 -11.24 0.98 -1.57
C THR A 73 -11.27 1.34 -0.09
N SER A 74 -11.08 2.60 0.28
CA SER A 74 -10.90 3.04 1.68
C SER A 74 -11.96 2.53 2.65
N HIS A 75 -13.22 2.51 2.23
CA HIS A 75 -14.37 2.02 3.02
C HIS A 75 -14.31 0.53 3.37
N SER A 76 -13.53 -0.27 2.63
CA SER A 76 -13.40 -1.72 2.80
C SER A 76 -12.13 -2.16 3.53
N LEU A 77 -11.18 -1.24 3.74
CA LEU A 77 -9.92 -1.52 4.42
C LEU A 77 -10.07 -1.37 5.94
N ASN A 78 -9.24 -2.10 6.70
CA ASN A 78 -9.27 -1.99 8.15
C ASN A 78 -8.55 -0.70 8.62
N PRO A 79 -9.27 0.29 9.19
CA PRO A 79 -8.68 1.57 9.57
C PRO A 79 -7.67 1.42 10.71
N THR A 80 -7.86 0.49 11.65
CA THR A 80 -6.92 0.32 12.79
C THR A 80 -5.57 -0.22 12.31
N LEU A 81 -5.59 -1.15 11.35
CA LEU A 81 -4.36 -1.66 10.75
C LEU A 81 -3.62 -0.56 9.97
N LEU A 82 -4.35 0.23 9.18
CA LEU A 82 -3.79 1.34 8.41
C LEU A 82 -3.17 2.42 9.31
N THR A 83 -3.82 2.80 10.41
CA THR A 83 -3.28 3.80 11.34
C THR A 83 -2.02 3.28 12.06
N ILE A 84 -2.00 2.01 12.46
CA ILE A 84 -0.79 1.39 13.04
C ILE A 84 0.38 1.45 12.05
N MET A 85 0.16 1.05 10.79
CA MET A 85 1.20 1.14 9.76
C MET A 85 1.64 2.58 9.49
N ALA A 86 0.72 3.54 9.49
CA ALA A 86 1.04 4.95 9.28
C ALA A 86 1.90 5.51 10.41
N ILE A 87 1.53 5.28 11.67
CA ILE A 87 2.29 5.71 12.85
C ILE A 87 3.67 5.05 12.86
N LEU A 88 3.75 3.74 12.59
CA LEU A 88 5.01 3.02 12.54
C LEU A 88 5.93 3.56 11.43
N SER A 89 5.36 3.85 10.25
CA SER A 89 6.12 4.41 9.12
C SER A 89 6.64 5.81 9.44
N ALA A 90 5.82 6.66 10.08
CA ALA A 90 6.25 7.99 10.49
C ALA A 90 7.32 7.94 11.59
N ALA A 91 7.18 7.05 12.58
CA ALA A 91 8.15 6.89 13.65
C ALA A 91 9.51 6.38 13.11
N LEU A 92 9.51 5.34 12.28
CA LEU A 92 10.74 4.79 11.70
C LEU A 92 11.38 5.77 10.71
N GLY A 93 10.59 6.35 9.82
CA GLY A 93 11.07 7.34 8.85
C GLY A 93 11.64 8.59 9.52
N GLY A 94 11.00 9.06 10.59
CA GLY A 94 11.48 10.20 11.37
C GLY A 94 12.70 9.92 12.25
N TRP A 95 12.93 8.66 12.65
CA TRP A 95 14.13 8.27 13.40
C TRP A 95 15.35 8.03 12.49
N MET A 96 15.11 7.52 11.27
CA MET A 96 16.18 7.17 10.32
C MET A 96 16.59 8.33 9.38
N GLY A 97 15.76 9.37 9.26
CA GLY A 97 16.06 10.60 8.51
C GLY A 97 16.78 11.62 9.36
#